data_AF-A0A515ETB2-F1
#
_entry.id   AF-A0A515ETB2-F1
#
_cell.length_a   1.000
_cell.length_b   1.000
_cell.length_c   1.000
_cell.angle_alpha   90.00
_cell.angle_beta   90.00
_cell.angle_gamma   90.00
#
_symmetry.space_group_name_H-M   'P 1'
#
loop_
_entity.id
_entity.type
_entity.pdbx_description
1 polymer ?
#
loop_
_entity_poly.entity_id
_entity_poly.type
_entity_poly.pdbx_seq_one_letter_code
_entity_poly.pdbx_strand_id
1 'polypeptide(L)' 'MIIAATLTKDRHGQPLVVLDGQPFNGLEIRPGELRQMAQQLNVLADMATKLPLGSKHFVPTKVVMKPLVKETNRGAA' A
#
# COMPACT_ATOMS: atom_id res chain seq x y z
N MET A 1 -4.48 -0.77 -10.57
CA MET A 1 -5.11 -0.93 -9.25
C MET A 1 -4.45 -0.02 -8.21
N ILE A 2 -5.25 0.72 -7.43
CA ILE A 2 -4.77 1.62 -6.37
C ILE A 2 -5.10 0.96 -5.01
N ILE A 3 -4.14 0.88 -4.10
CA ILE A 3 -4.36 0.44 -2.71
C ILE A 3 -4.19 1.64 -1.79
N ALA A 4 -5.26 2.03 -1.10
CA ALA A 4 -5.18 2.97 0.02
C ALA A 4 -5.06 2.18 1.31
N ALA A 5 -4.16 2.59 2.20
CA ALA A 5 -3.95 1.93 3.48
C ALA A 5 -3.55 2.94 4.56
N THR A 6 -3.95 2.64 5.79
CA THR A 6 -3.49 3.32 6.99
C THR A 6 -2.48 2.43 7.71
N LEU A 7 -1.27 2.95 7.86
CA LEU A 7 -0.17 2.31 8.59
C LEU A 7 -0.18 2.79 10.04
N THR A 8 -0.13 1.86 10.97
CA THR A 8 -0.12 2.14 12.39
C THR A 8 0.65 1.10 13.20
N LYS A 9 0.71 1.25 14.52
CA LYS A 9 1.19 0.23 15.47
C LYS A 9 0.06 -0.24 16.36
N ASP A 10 0.09 -1.51 16.75
CA ASP A 10 -0.82 -2.03 17.77
C ASP A 10 -0.41 -1.54 19.18
N ARG A 11 -1.20 -1.93 20.19
CA ARG A 11 -0.92 -1.60 21.61
C ARG A 11 0.40 -2.18 22.14
N HIS A 12 0.99 -3.14 21.44
CA HIS A 12 2.26 -3.80 21.77
C HIS A 12 3.42 -3.26 20.91
N GLY A 13 3.18 -2.26 20.06
CA GLY A 13 4.18 -1.65 19.19
C GLY A 13 4.45 -2.41 17.89
N GLN A 14 3.67 -3.46 17.59
CA GLN A 14 3.79 -4.26 16.36
C GLN A 14 3.18 -3.52 15.16
N PRO A 15 3.74 -3.68 13.94
CA PRO A 15 3.18 -3.07 12.75
C PRO A 15 1.76 -3.55 12.46
N LEU A 16 0.86 -2.61 12.16
CA LEU A 16 -0.52 -2.89 11.77
C LEU A 16 -0.84 -2.10 10.49
N VAL A 17 -1.36 -2.80 9.48
CA VAL A 17 -1.78 -2.22 8.21
C VAL A 17 -3.29 -2.41 8.06
N VAL A 18 -4.02 -1.31 7.89
CA VAL A 18 -5.45 -1.31 7.58
C VAL A 18 -5.62 -0.90 6.13
N LEU A 19 -6.32 -1.70 5.33
CA LEU A 19 -6.65 -1.32 3.95
C LEU A 19 -7.92 -0.45 3.96
N ASP A 20 -7.80 0.79 3.47
CA ASP A 20 -8.86 1.82 3.52
C ASP A 20 -9.88 1.65 2.37
N GLY A 21 -10.31 0.41 2.15
CA GLY A 21 -11.22 0.02 1.08
C GLY A 21 -10.99 -1.40 0.61
N GLN A 22 -11.96 -1.94 -0.13
CA GLN A 22 -11.84 -3.25 -0.76
C GLN A 22 -11.56 -3.08 -2.25
N PRO A 23 -10.31 -3.20 -2.73
CA PRO A 23 -10.06 -3.39 -4.15
C PRO A 23 -10.62 -4.73 -4.69
N PHE A 24 -11.18 -5.55 -3.79
CA PHE A 24 -11.51 -6.96 -4.00
C PHE A 24 -12.99 -7.25 -4.26
N ASN A 25 -13.88 -6.25 -4.17
CA ASN A 25 -15.31 -6.54 -4.19
C ASN A 25 -15.84 -6.73 -5.62
N GLY A 26 -16.08 -7.99 -6.00
CA GLY A 26 -16.89 -8.35 -7.18
C GLY A 26 -16.25 -8.13 -8.55
N LEU A 27 -14.95 -7.81 -8.62
CA LEU A 27 -14.26 -7.56 -9.89
C LEU A 27 -13.52 -8.81 -10.37
N GLU A 28 -13.59 -9.07 -11.68
CA GLU A 28 -12.77 -10.07 -12.34
C GLU A 28 -11.33 -9.53 -12.46
N ILE A 29 -10.43 -10.06 -11.62
CA ILE A 29 -9.04 -9.60 -11.54
C ILE A 29 -8.16 -10.46 -12.44
N ARG A 30 -7.42 -9.84 -13.35
CA ARG A 30 -6.49 -10.57 -14.22
C ARG A 30 -5.27 -11.06 -13.42
N PRO A 31 -4.64 -12.19 -13.82
CA PRO A 31 -3.45 -12.69 -13.14
C PRO A 31 -2.30 -11.66 -13.02
N GLY A 32 -2.14 -10.77 -13.99
CA GLY A 32 -1.14 -9.70 -13.93
C GLY A 32 -1.43 -8.67 -12.83
N GLU A 33 -2.70 -8.34 -12.61
CA GLU A 33 -3.13 -7.39 -11.60
C GLU A 33 -3.01 -7.98 -10.19
N LEU A 34 -3.27 -9.29 -10.03
CA LEU A 34 -3.00 -10.03 -8.80
C LEU A 34 -1.51 -9.98 -8.40
N ARG A 35 -0.59 -10.10 -9.37
CA ARG A 35 0.85 -10.01 -9.09
C ARG A 35 1.27 -8.60 -8.68
N GLN A 36 0.76 -7.57 -9.36
CA GLN A 36 1.03 -6.17 -8.98
C GLN A 36 0.50 -5.88 -7.58
N MET A 37 -0.67 -6.40 -7.25
CA MET A 37 -1.25 -6.31 -5.92
C MET A 37 -0.37 -6.95 -4.86
N ALA A 38 0.07 -8.20 -5.08
CA ALA A 38 0.96 -8.89 -4.15
C ALA A 38 2.25 -8.08 -3.88
N GLN A 39 2.82 -7.48 -4.92
CA GLN A 39 3.98 -6.59 -4.79
C GLN A 39 3.67 -5.35 -3.94
N GLN A 40 2.53 -4.69 -4.19
CA GLN A 40 2.11 -3.51 -3.42
C GLN A 40 1.88 -3.84 -1.93
N LEU A 41 1.30 -5.02 -1.63
CA LEU A 41 1.08 -5.47 -0.26
C LEU A 41 2.40 -5.77 0.47
N ASN A 42 3.37 -6.40 -0.20
CA ASN A 42 4.69 -6.62 0.38
C ASN A 42 5.40 -5.30 0.72
N VAL A 43 5.31 -4.30 -0.18
CA VAL A 43 5.88 -2.98 0.07
C VAL A 43 5.19 -2.27 1.25
N LEU A 44 3.87 -2.39 1.38
CA LEU A 44 3.13 -1.85 2.53
C LEU A 44 3.56 -2.50 3.85
N ALA A 45 3.76 -3.81 3.87
CA ALA A 45 4.27 -4.53 5.04
C ALA A 45 5.67 -4.03 5.44
N ASP A 46 6.57 -3.89 4.47
CA ASP A 46 7.91 -3.36 4.71
C ASP A 46 7.87 -1.92 5.24
N MET A 47 7.01 -1.06 4.69
CA MET A 47 6.86 0.32 5.17
C MET A 47 6.34 0.37 6.61
N ALA A 48 5.38 -0.48 6.97
CA ALA A 48 4.83 -0.55 8.32
C ALA A 48 5.91 -0.95 9.36
N THR A 49 6.87 -1.80 8.99
CA THR A 49 7.99 -2.18 9.87
C THR A 49 9.01 -1.05 10.08
N LYS A 50 9.22 -0.20 9.07
CA LYS A 50 10.27 0.83 9.06
C LYS A 50 9.80 2.18 9.58
N LEU A 51 8.51 2.48 9.49
CA LEU A 51 8.01 3.80 9.88
C LEU A 51 8.04 3.98 11.41
N PRO A 52 8.56 5.12 11.91
CA PRO A 52 8.50 5.47 13.31
C PRO A 52 7.08 5.93 13.68
N LEU A 53 6.13 4.98 13.68
CA LEU A 53 4.71 5.21 13.98
C LEU A 53 4.44 5.37 15.49
N GLY A 54 5.49 5.50 16.31
CA GLY A 54 5.42 5.68 17.75
C GLY A 54 6.12 6.96 18.18
N SER A 55 5.37 8.04 18.32
CA SER A 55 5.77 9.20 19.13
C SER A 55 4.89 9.25 20.38
N LYS A 56 5.10 10.24 21.27
CA LYS A 56 4.26 10.49 22.46
C LYS A 56 2.75 10.50 22.15
N HIS A 57 2.38 10.75 20.89
CA HIS A 57 1.04 10.58 20.36
C HIS A 57 1.05 9.53 19.24
N PHE A 58 0.04 8.64 19.26
CA PHE A 58 -0.27 7.72 18.17
C PHE A 58 -0.61 8.53 16.92
N VAL A 59 0.13 8.34 15.82
CA VAL A 59 -0.13 9.04 14.55
C VAL A 59 -0.29 8.02 13.43
N PRO A 60 -1.53 7.68 13.05
CA PRO A 60 -1.77 6.83 11.88
C PRO A 60 -1.31 7.54 10.62
N THR A 61 -0.57 6.84 9.75
CA THR A 61 -0.05 7.40 8.50
C THR A 61 -0.80 6.81 7.32
N LYS A 62 -1.43 7.67 6.51
CA LYS A 62 -2.11 7.25 5.29
C LYS A 62 -1.14 7.11 4.13
N VAL A 63 -1.24 6.00 3.40
CA VAL A 63 -0.41 5.69 2.24
C VAL A 63 -1.32 5.28 1.09
N VAL A 64 -1.00 5.77 -0.10
CA VAL A 64 -1.69 5.39 -1.34
C VAL A 64 -0.68 4.80 -2.31
N MET A 65 -0.79 3.50 -2.55
CA MET A 65 0.02 2.78 -3.53
C MET A 65 -0.65 2.87 -4.90
N LYS A 66 0.07 3.45 -5.86
CA LYS A 66 -0.31 3.46 -7.28
C LYS A 66 0.43 2.35 -8.03
N PRO A 67 -0.11 1.84 -9.15
CA PRO A 67 0.65 0.94 -10.01
C PRO A 67 1.88 1.67 -10.55
N LEU A 68 2.99 0.95 -10.72
CA LEU A 68 4.12 1.46 -11.49
C LEU A 68 3.69 1.54 -12.96
N VAL A 69 3.22 2.70 -13.40
CA VAL A 69 3.09 2.97 -14.83
C VAL A 69 4.51 3.20 -15.32
N LYS A 70 5.01 2.31 -16.20
CA LYS A 70 6.19 2.67 -17.01
C LYS A 70 5.76 3.83 -17.90
N GLU A 71 6.09 5.06 -17.51
CA GLU A 71 6.05 6.19 -18.42
C GLU A 71 7.03 5.86 -19.56
N THR A 72 6.50 5.28 -20.63
CA THR A 72 7.22 5.23 -21.89
C THR A 72 7.12 6.66 -22.41
N ASN A 73 8.14 7.47 -22.13
CA ASN A 73 8.39 8.67 -22.93
C ASN A 73 8.65 8.21 -24.37
N ARG A 74 7.57 8.03 -25.15
CA ARG A 74 7.66 7.98 -26.60
C ARG A 74 7.98 9.39 -27.04
N GLY A 75 9.11 9.51 -27.74
CA GLY A 75 9.77 10.77 -28.06
C GLY A 75 8.84 11.84 -28.60
N ALA A 76 9.10 13.06 -28.15
CA ALA A 76 8.72 14.26 -28.85
C ALA A 76 9.89 14.66 -29.76
N ALA A 77 9.65 14.48 -31.06
CA ALA A 77 10.21 15.14 -32.25
C ALA A 77 11.73 15.38 -32.32
#